data_AF-A0A4Q4XBN1-F1
#
_entry.id   AF-A0A4Q4XBN1-F1
#
_cell.length_a   1.000
_cell.length_b   1.000
_cell.length_c   1.000
_cell.angle_alpha   90.00
_cell.angle_beta   90.00
_cell.angle_gamma   90.00
#
_symmetry.space_group_name_H-M   'P 1'
#
loop_
_entity.id
_entity.type
_entity.pdbx_description
1 polymer ?
#
loop_
_entity_poly.entity_id
_entity_poly.type
_entity_poly.pdbx_seq_one_letter_code
_entity_poly.pdbx_strand_id
1 'polypeptide(L)'
;MEAIWEKLSRPLPASGSDAESIITPETRQRLVDALDKYDFEYVAEGRANVVFGIRDPPEDDGGPTVPRGQFEATLLRVPKATPGVTPCDYTTLQRFHEDLVERRVGRENLVPQVLVAISPGLAERLNAARANANGGRGRGRRKDGSGGDGHDGHGDGNDSRSVIRPGAAMLIQDMGPAPGYRTFEFKPKWLTQSPLAPPGATRCRTCARETFRNRQMLKKGAAVEVSAPMCPLGLVHDDPAVVAATVERLAPADWSRRDRERLAAALRAPGNNVLDRLRDLQVEGDPPPGRALFDSPGDPGFGLAMTLRDCSCFVRLPVNEDDDAPVVIKLADVDKKNWQEKQTYWQESHRRLVEQGFYEGKEDPPMETHCVLGSNGHT
;
A
#
# COMPACT_ATOMS: atom_id res chain seq x y z
N MET A 1 8.78 -3.99 20.58
CA MET A 1 7.67 -3.69 19.66
C MET A 1 6.79 -4.91 19.37
N GLU A 2 7.36 -6.11 19.30
CA GLU A 2 6.65 -7.37 19.05
C GLU A 2 5.31 -7.52 19.80
N ALA A 3 5.28 -7.42 21.13
CA ALA A 3 4.05 -7.54 21.91
C ALA A 3 2.98 -6.47 21.57
N ILE A 4 3.41 -5.29 21.12
CA ILE A 4 2.49 -4.24 20.63
C ILE A 4 1.89 -4.67 19.29
N TRP A 5 2.72 -5.16 18.36
CA TRP A 5 2.28 -5.65 17.06
C TRP A 5 1.35 -6.84 17.17
N GLU A 6 1.62 -7.77 18.07
CA GLU A 6 0.75 -8.91 18.33
C GLU A 6 -0.64 -8.45 18.77
N LYS A 7 -0.71 -7.53 19.75
CA LYS A 7 -2.00 -6.98 20.23
C LYS A 7 -2.74 -6.21 19.15
N LEU A 8 -2.04 -5.36 18.39
CA LEU A 8 -2.63 -4.58 17.31
C LEU A 8 -2.99 -5.43 16.10
N SER A 9 -2.48 -6.65 15.97
CA SER A 9 -2.86 -7.58 14.89
C SER A 9 -4.09 -8.44 15.22
N ARG A 10 -4.68 -8.29 16.42
CA ARG A 10 -5.89 -9.01 16.79
C ARG A 10 -7.14 -8.23 16.38
N PRO A 11 -8.27 -8.90 16.12
CA PRO A 11 -9.54 -8.23 15.86
C PRO A 11 -9.92 -7.25 16.98
N LEU A 12 -10.67 -6.22 16.61
CA LEU A 12 -11.31 -5.36 17.61
C LEU A 12 -12.40 -6.17 18.36
N PRO A 13 -12.65 -5.87 19.65
CA PRO A 13 -13.79 -6.43 20.36
C PRO A 13 -15.10 -6.15 19.64
N ALA A 14 -16.08 -7.05 19.80
CA ALA A 14 -17.43 -6.84 19.26
C ALA A 14 -18.02 -5.51 19.77
N SER A 15 -18.78 -4.81 18.91
CA SER A 15 -19.32 -3.48 19.16
C SER A 15 -20.03 -3.40 20.52
N GLY A 16 -19.59 -2.49 21.40
CA GLY A 16 -20.24 -2.20 22.69
C GLY A 16 -19.31 -2.20 23.90
N SER A 17 -18.11 -2.78 23.80
CA SER A 17 -17.04 -2.57 24.78
C SER A 17 -16.12 -1.46 24.30
N ASP A 18 -15.87 -0.44 25.12
CA ASP A 18 -14.75 0.47 24.90
C ASP A 18 -13.46 -0.35 24.86
N ALA A 19 -12.90 -0.52 23.66
CA ALA A 19 -11.61 -1.15 23.52
C ALA A 19 -10.59 -0.23 24.20
N GLU A 20 -10.02 -0.65 25.33
CA GLU A 20 -8.93 0.08 25.95
C GLU A 20 -7.84 0.34 24.90
N SER A 21 -7.34 1.57 24.85
CA SER A 21 -6.27 1.94 23.94
C SER A 21 -5.06 1.06 24.23
N ILE A 22 -4.70 0.19 23.28
CA ILE A 22 -3.51 -0.68 23.38
C ILE A 22 -2.24 0.17 23.58
N ILE A 23 -2.23 1.37 23.00
CA ILE A 23 -1.15 2.33 23.16
C ILE A 23 -1.58 3.42 24.15
N THR A 24 -1.09 3.33 25.37
CA THR A 24 -1.30 4.38 26.38
C THR A 24 -0.37 5.57 26.12
N PRO A 25 -0.69 6.78 26.64
CA PRO A 25 0.22 7.92 26.58
C PRO A 25 1.61 7.63 27.14
N GLU A 26 1.70 6.85 28.23
CA GLU A 26 2.97 6.46 28.87
C GLU A 26 3.76 5.51 27.97
N THR A 27 3.08 4.55 27.34
CA THR A 27 3.70 3.63 26.38
C THR A 27 4.24 4.42 25.18
N ARG A 28 3.46 5.37 24.65
CA ARG A 28 3.89 6.25 23.56
C ARG A 28 5.11 7.08 23.95
N GLN A 29 5.11 7.69 25.15
CA GLN A 29 6.25 8.48 25.62
C GLN A 29 7.52 7.62 25.74
N ARG A 30 7.41 6.40 26.30
CA ARG A 30 8.54 5.47 26.38
C ARG A 30 9.12 5.10 25.02
N LEU A 31 8.27 4.94 24.01
CA LEU A 31 8.72 4.68 22.63
C LEU A 31 9.48 5.89 22.06
N VAL A 32 8.97 7.09 22.28
CA VAL A 32 9.63 8.34 21.86
C VAL A 32 11.00 8.49 22.53
N ASP A 33 11.07 8.34 23.85
CA ASP A 33 12.33 8.45 24.60
C ASP A 33 13.34 7.38 24.19
N ALA A 34 12.88 6.21 23.75
CA ALA A 34 13.73 5.15 23.26
C ALA A 34 14.30 5.47 21.87
N LEU A 35 13.49 5.99 20.94
CA LEU A 35 13.92 6.31 19.56
C LEU A 35 15.14 7.22 19.50
N ASP A 36 15.35 8.07 20.51
CA ASP A 36 16.51 8.95 20.56
C ASP A 36 17.86 8.22 20.73
N LYS A 37 17.82 6.92 21.05
CA LYS A 37 18.99 6.07 21.35
C LYS A 37 19.34 5.08 20.24
N TYR A 38 18.62 5.08 19.13
CA TYR A 38 18.82 4.16 18.01
C TYR A 38 19.38 4.87 16.79
N ASP A 39 19.97 4.07 15.89
CA ASP A 39 20.42 4.52 14.58
C ASP A 39 19.35 4.27 13.51
N PHE A 40 19.47 4.98 12.39
CA PHE A 40 18.47 4.96 11.33
C PHE A 40 19.12 4.74 9.97
N GLU A 41 18.52 3.82 9.20
CA GLU A 41 18.88 3.55 7.83
C GLU A 41 17.79 4.03 6.89
N TYR A 42 18.15 4.76 5.85
CA TYR A 42 17.22 5.11 4.78
C TYR A 42 16.75 3.86 4.05
N VAL A 43 15.42 3.65 3.97
CA VAL A 43 14.82 2.51 3.26
C VAL A 43 14.21 2.99 1.94
N ALA A 44 13.27 3.92 2.02
CA ALA A 44 12.50 4.37 0.86
C ALA A 44 11.94 5.78 1.06
N GLU A 45 11.54 6.40 -0.05
CA GLU A 45 10.98 7.75 -0.04
C GLU A 45 9.89 7.88 -1.10
N GLY A 46 8.75 8.42 -0.69
CA GLY A 46 7.63 8.78 -1.56
C GLY A 46 7.55 10.28 -1.79
N ARG A 47 6.41 10.78 -2.30
CA ARG A 47 6.21 12.24 -2.51
C ARG A 47 6.13 13.05 -1.22
N ALA A 48 5.60 12.47 -0.15
CA ALA A 48 5.30 13.18 1.11
C ALA A 48 5.97 12.58 2.34
N ASN A 49 6.56 11.39 2.23
CA ASN A 49 7.08 10.64 3.37
C ASN A 49 8.44 10.01 3.05
N VAL A 50 9.25 9.85 4.09
CA VAL A 50 10.49 9.07 4.09
C VAL A 50 10.33 7.92 5.09
N VAL A 51 10.85 6.74 4.76
CA VAL A 51 10.80 5.55 5.60
C VAL A 51 12.23 5.15 5.98
N PHE A 52 12.42 4.89 7.26
CA PHE A 52 13.69 4.47 7.84
C PHE A 52 13.55 3.12 8.55
N GLY A 53 14.57 2.27 8.41
CA GLY A 53 14.79 1.13 9.28
C GLY A 53 15.44 1.61 10.58
N ILE A 54 15.06 0.99 11.70
CA ILE A 54 15.61 1.31 13.03
C ILE A 54 16.65 0.25 13.37
N ARG A 55 17.88 0.67 13.67
CA ARG A 55 18.99 -0.22 13.99
C ARG A 55 19.41 -0.04 15.43
N ASP A 56 19.75 -1.15 16.09
CA ASP A 56 20.40 -1.10 17.39
C ASP A 56 21.65 -0.23 17.31
N PRO A 57 21.92 0.60 18.34
CA PRO A 57 23.18 1.32 18.42
C PRO A 57 24.37 0.32 18.48
N PRO A 58 25.58 0.76 18.09
CA PRO A 58 26.79 -0.03 18.29
C PRO A 58 26.95 -0.43 19.76
N GLU A 59 27.59 -1.58 20.02
CA GLU A 59 28.00 -1.93 21.38
C GLU A 59 29.03 -0.89 21.84
N ASP A 60 28.65 -0.07 22.83
CA ASP A 60 29.57 0.87 23.47
C ASP A 60 29.85 0.40 24.90
N ASP A 61 31.13 0.32 25.26
CA ASP A 61 31.63 -0.26 26.51
C ASP A 61 31.40 0.63 27.74
N GLY A 62 30.64 1.73 27.62
CA GLY A 62 30.41 2.69 28.71
C GLY A 62 29.10 3.48 28.68
N GLY A 63 28.21 3.21 27.72
CA GLY A 63 26.92 3.90 27.58
C GLY A 63 25.78 3.25 28.39
N PRO A 64 24.62 3.93 28.55
CA PRO A 64 23.43 3.29 29.08
C PRO A 64 23.04 2.10 28.20
N THR A 65 22.83 0.93 28.82
CA THR A 65 22.40 -0.28 28.10
C THR A 65 21.04 -0.02 27.45
N VAL A 66 21.00 -0.01 26.12
CA VAL A 66 19.77 0.07 25.34
C VAL A 66 19.27 -1.36 25.07
N PRO A 67 17.98 -1.68 25.27
CA PRO A 67 17.46 -3.01 24.97
C PRO A 67 17.62 -3.35 23.48
N ARG A 68 18.51 -4.29 23.14
CA ARG A 68 18.69 -4.75 21.76
C ARG A 68 17.40 -5.36 21.21
N GLY A 69 17.14 -5.14 19.92
CA GLY A 69 15.97 -5.70 19.24
C GLY A 69 14.62 -5.08 19.65
N GLN A 70 14.60 -4.01 20.46
CA GLN A 70 13.33 -3.37 20.87
C GLN A 70 12.45 -2.98 19.69
N PHE A 71 13.08 -2.50 18.60
CA PHE A 71 12.44 -2.06 17.36
C PHE A 71 12.65 -3.05 16.20
N GLU A 72 12.95 -4.32 16.50
CA GLU A 72 12.99 -5.35 15.47
C GLU A 72 11.65 -5.40 14.70
N ALA A 73 11.73 -5.66 13.38
CA ALA A 73 10.60 -5.65 12.46
C ALA A 73 9.75 -4.37 12.55
N THR A 74 10.38 -3.21 12.76
CA THR A 74 9.71 -1.91 12.86
C THR A 74 10.40 -0.86 11.98
N LEU A 75 9.59 -0.14 11.22
CA LEU A 75 10.01 1.00 10.41
C LEU A 75 9.52 2.30 11.04
N LEU A 76 10.28 3.38 10.83
CA LEU A 76 9.87 4.74 11.15
C LEU A 76 9.52 5.48 9.85
N ARG A 77 8.24 5.81 9.68
CA ARG A 77 7.73 6.64 8.58
C ARG A 77 7.54 8.06 9.06
N VAL A 78 8.19 9.02 8.40
CA VAL A 78 8.17 10.44 8.77
C VAL A 78 7.70 11.31 7.61
N PRO A 79 6.94 12.39 7.88
CA PRO A 79 6.58 13.34 6.85
C PRO A 79 7.79 14.17 6.41
N LYS A 80 7.84 14.50 5.12
CA LYS A 80 8.76 15.52 4.58
C LYS A 80 7.97 16.70 4.06
N ALA A 81 8.47 17.90 4.31
CA ALA A 81 7.91 19.12 3.74
C ALA A 81 8.36 19.25 2.28
N THR A 82 7.50 18.86 1.34
CA THR A 82 7.76 18.97 -0.11
C THR A 82 6.95 20.13 -0.70
N PRO A 83 7.57 21.10 -1.40
CA PRO A 83 6.82 22.22 -1.97
C PRO A 83 5.75 21.75 -2.96
N GLY A 84 4.55 22.33 -2.85
CA GLY A 84 3.40 21.96 -3.70
C GLY A 84 2.73 20.64 -3.32
N VAL A 85 3.06 20.06 -2.16
CA VAL A 85 2.40 18.87 -1.62
C VAL A 85 1.82 19.20 -0.25
N THR A 86 0.51 19.04 -0.10
CA THR A 86 -0.20 19.28 1.17
C THR A 86 -0.80 17.96 1.67
N PRO A 87 0.01 17.06 2.27
CA PRO A 87 -0.53 15.83 2.82
C PRO A 87 -1.40 16.13 4.06
N CYS A 88 -2.34 15.25 4.38
CA CYS A 88 -3.01 15.29 5.68
C CYS A 88 -1.97 15.10 6.79
N ASP A 89 -2.13 15.80 7.91
CA ASP A 89 -1.26 15.63 9.06
C ASP A 89 -1.44 14.23 9.69
N TYR A 90 -0.40 13.74 10.35
CA TYR A 90 -0.38 12.36 10.87
C TYR A 90 -1.40 12.11 11.98
N THR A 91 -1.83 13.15 12.72
CA THR A 91 -2.90 13.00 13.72
C THR A 91 -4.23 12.74 13.03
N THR A 92 -4.52 13.49 11.96
CA THR A 92 -5.69 13.24 11.11
C THR A 92 -5.62 11.87 10.43
N LEU A 93 -4.44 11.45 9.95
CA LEU A 93 -4.24 10.12 9.38
C LEU A 93 -4.50 9.01 10.41
N GLN A 94 -3.97 9.15 11.63
CA GLN A 94 -4.17 8.16 12.69
C GLN A 94 -5.65 8.04 13.10
N ARG A 95 -6.35 9.18 13.28
CA ARG A 95 -7.79 9.15 13.58
C ARG A 95 -8.60 8.49 12.47
N PHE A 96 -8.31 8.80 11.21
CA PHE A 96 -8.96 8.12 10.09
C PHE A 96 -8.70 6.61 10.10
N HIS A 97 -7.47 6.20 10.40
CA HIS A 97 -7.09 4.79 10.53
C HIS A 97 -7.90 4.10 11.63
N GLU A 98 -7.87 4.62 12.86
CA GLU A 98 -8.51 4.01 14.03
C GLU A 98 -10.04 4.08 13.98
N ASP A 99 -10.60 5.24 13.63
CA ASP A 99 -12.04 5.47 13.71
C ASP A 99 -12.81 4.88 12.53
N LEU A 100 -12.18 4.78 11.36
CA LEU A 100 -12.84 4.31 10.14
C LEU A 100 -12.21 3.05 9.57
N VAL A 101 -10.90 3.06 9.26
CA VAL A 101 -10.27 1.94 8.53
C VAL A 101 -10.28 0.66 9.37
N GLU A 102 -9.80 0.69 10.62
CA GLU A 102 -9.73 -0.49 11.49
C GLU A 102 -11.11 -1.10 11.73
N ARG A 103 -12.11 -0.26 12.00
CA ARG A 103 -13.48 -0.74 12.26
C ARG A 103 -14.16 -1.34 11.04
N ARG A 104 -13.86 -0.80 9.85
CA ARG A 104 -14.50 -1.21 8.61
C ARG A 104 -13.77 -2.38 7.96
N VAL A 105 -12.45 -2.35 7.88
CA VAL A 105 -11.62 -3.38 7.25
C VAL A 105 -11.34 -4.57 8.19
N GLY A 106 -11.33 -4.32 9.50
CA GLY A 106 -10.81 -5.26 10.50
C GLY A 106 -9.34 -4.97 10.75
N ARG A 107 -9.00 -4.66 12.00
CA ARG A 107 -7.63 -4.27 12.41
C ARG A 107 -6.60 -5.37 12.13
N GLU A 108 -7.00 -6.62 12.29
CA GLU A 108 -6.22 -7.83 12.00
C GLU A 108 -5.73 -7.90 10.55
N ASN A 109 -6.47 -7.29 9.62
CA ASN A 109 -6.15 -7.25 8.20
C ASN A 109 -5.23 -6.09 7.82
N LEU A 110 -4.85 -5.24 8.76
CA LEU A 110 -4.04 -4.05 8.53
C LEU A 110 -2.62 -4.24 9.06
N VAL A 111 -1.66 -3.62 8.38
CA VAL A 111 -0.31 -3.43 8.93
C VAL A 111 -0.43 -2.46 10.10
N PRO A 112 -0.12 -2.89 11.33
CA PRO A 112 -0.34 -2.07 12.51
C PRO A 112 0.63 -0.89 12.51
N GLN A 113 0.14 0.23 13.03
CA GLN A 113 0.90 1.47 13.12
C GLN A 113 0.68 2.15 14.47
N VAL A 114 1.67 2.90 14.93
CA VAL A 114 1.63 3.70 16.17
C VAL A 114 2.11 5.11 15.90
N LEU A 115 1.25 6.08 16.22
CA LEU A 115 1.60 7.50 16.19
C LEU A 115 2.61 7.82 17.31
N VAL A 116 3.73 8.43 16.93
CA VAL A 116 4.78 8.92 17.83
C VAL A 116 5.15 10.36 17.47
N ALA A 117 5.96 11.01 18.30
CA ALA A 117 6.53 12.33 18.01
C ALA A 117 8.05 12.21 17.94
N ILE A 118 8.65 12.88 16.96
CA ILE A 118 10.11 12.96 16.80
C ILE A 118 10.63 14.32 17.31
N SER A 119 11.72 14.28 18.05
CA SER A 119 12.41 15.46 18.59
C SER A 119 13.18 16.22 17.50
N PRO A 120 13.58 17.49 17.73
CA PRO A 120 14.45 18.22 16.81
C PRO A 120 15.76 17.47 16.52
N GLY A 121 16.40 16.93 17.56
CA GLY A 121 17.64 16.15 17.41
C GLY A 121 17.44 14.88 16.59
N LEU A 122 16.34 14.16 16.80
CA LEU A 122 16.00 13.00 15.97
C LEU A 122 15.75 13.41 14.51
N ALA A 123 15.02 14.50 14.26
CA ALA A 123 14.79 14.99 12.90
C ALA A 123 16.10 15.34 12.17
N GLU A 124 17.08 15.93 12.86
CA GLU A 124 18.42 16.19 12.33
C GLU A 124 19.15 14.90 11.96
N ARG A 125 19.15 13.89 12.84
CA ARG A 125 19.77 12.58 12.57
C ARG A 125 19.12 11.88 11.35
N LEU A 126 17.80 11.95 11.22
CA LEU A 126 17.08 11.38 10.07
C LEU A 126 17.43 12.10 8.75
N ASN A 127 17.51 13.43 8.77
CA ASN A 127 17.96 14.19 7.59
C ASN A 127 19.42 13.82 7.22
N ALA A 128 20.30 13.63 8.21
CA ALA A 128 21.68 13.21 7.98
C ALA A 128 21.76 11.79 7.38
N ALA A 129 21.02 10.83 7.94
CA ALA A 129 20.94 9.46 7.42
C ALA A 129 20.43 9.43 5.96
N ARG A 130 19.39 10.23 5.66
CA ARG A 130 18.87 10.41 4.30
C ARG A 130 19.91 11.05 3.37
N ALA A 131 20.61 12.08 3.83
CA ALA A 131 21.66 12.75 3.05
C ALA A 131 22.82 11.81 2.73
N ASN A 132 23.27 11.00 3.70
CA ASN A 132 24.34 10.01 3.50
C ASN A 132 23.97 8.95 2.46
N ALA A 133 22.73 8.44 2.52
CA ALA A 133 22.22 7.50 1.52
C ALA A 133 22.16 8.11 0.10
N ASN A 134 21.84 9.40 -0.01
CA ASN A 134 21.81 10.12 -1.28
C ASN A 134 23.21 10.54 -1.78
N GLY A 135 24.14 10.83 -0.89
CA GLY A 135 25.53 11.19 -1.21
C GLY A 135 26.36 10.01 -1.71
N GLY A 136 26.08 8.79 -1.21
CA GLY A 136 26.67 7.55 -1.72
C GLY A 136 26.05 7.05 -3.04
N ARG A 137 24.83 7.50 -3.37
CA ARG A 137 24.16 7.22 -4.64
C ARG A 137 24.39 8.39 -5.59
N GLY A 138 25.54 8.40 -6.28
CA GLY A 138 25.80 9.39 -7.33
C GLY A 138 24.64 9.45 -8.34
N ARG A 139 23.76 10.46 -8.22
CA ARG A 139 22.70 10.89 -9.16
C ARG A 139 21.98 9.78 -9.97
N GLY A 140 21.85 8.58 -9.41
CA GLY A 140 21.58 7.38 -10.19
C GLY A 140 20.37 6.60 -9.68
N ARG A 141 19.26 6.79 -10.38
CA ARG A 141 18.19 5.81 -10.63
C ARG A 141 17.38 5.32 -9.42
N ARG A 142 16.09 5.68 -9.43
CA ARG A 142 15.00 4.89 -8.83
C ARG A 142 15.21 3.42 -9.22
N LYS A 143 15.58 2.59 -8.26
CA LYS A 143 15.64 1.14 -8.42
C LYS A 143 14.29 0.61 -7.95
N ASP A 144 13.47 0.27 -8.93
CA ASP A 144 12.47 -0.80 -8.92
C ASP A 144 11.54 -0.85 -7.68
N GLY A 145 10.58 0.07 -7.66
CA GLY A 145 9.30 -0.12 -6.99
C GLY A 145 8.24 -0.38 -8.04
N SER A 146 7.78 -1.63 -8.16
CA SER A 146 6.72 -2.10 -9.05
C SER A 146 5.39 -1.46 -8.68
N GLY A 147 5.18 -0.20 -9.08
CA GLY A 147 4.02 0.58 -8.74
C GLY A 147 3.90 1.79 -9.65
N GLY A 148 3.82 1.55 -10.97
CA GLY A 148 3.59 2.57 -11.97
C GLY A 148 2.18 3.16 -11.88
N ASP A 149 1.86 3.88 -10.81
CA ASP A 149 0.80 4.88 -10.87
C ASP A 149 1.37 6.08 -11.62
N GLY A 150 0.87 6.29 -12.84
CA GLY A 150 1.26 7.36 -13.74
C GLY A 150 1.09 8.74 -13.09
N HIS A 151 2.15 9.19 -12.42
CA HIS A 151 2.48 10.59 -12.38
C HIS A 151 3.36 10.89 -13.58
N ASP A 152 2.75 11.40 -14.65
CA ASP A 152 3.37 12.47 -15.44
C ASP A 152 3.45 13.76 -14.58
N GLY A 153 3.98 13.63 -13.37
CA GLY A 153 4.45 14.76 -12.60
C GLY A 153 5.88 14.97 -13.06
N HIS A 154 6.14 16.10 -13.71
CA HIS A 154 7.46 16.67 -13.86
C HIS A 154 8.34 16.23 -12.69
N GLY A 155 9.30 15.34 -12.98
CA GLY A 155 10.42 15.06 -12.08
C GLY A 155 11.33 16.28 -12.06
N ASP A 156 10.78 17.44 -11.73
CA ASP A 156 11.55 18.66 -11.53
C ASP A 156 12.31 18.51 -10.22
N GLY A 157 13.56 18.96 -10.21
CA GLY A 157 14.55 18.75 -9.15
C GLY A 157 14.26 19.50 -7.85
N ASN A 158 13.05 19.34 -7.31
CA ASN A 158 12.57 19.98 -6.09
C ASN A 158 12.65 19.05 -4.86
N ASP A 159 12.96 17.76 -5.06
CA ASP A 159 13.06 16.80 -3.96
C ASP A 159 14.27 17.08 -3.05
N SER A 160 15.31 17.71 -3.60
CA SER A 160 16.50 18.17 -2.88
C SER A 160 16.24 19.28 -1.86
N ARG A 161 15.05 19.91 -1.89
CA ARG A 161 14.63 20.94 -0.92
C ARG A 161 13.70 20.42 0.17
N SER A 162 13.31 19.14 0.11
CA SER A 162 12.41 18.59 1.11
C SER A 162 13.15 18.27 2.41
N VAL A 163 12.56 18.65 3.54
CA VAL A 163 13.16 18.53 4.87
C VAL A 163 12.24 17.77 5.82
N ILE A 164 12.83 16.92 6.66
CA ILE A 164 12.14 16.28 7.79
C ILE A 164 12.16 17.26 8.96
N ARG A 165 10.99 17.54 9.53
CA ARG A 165 10.83 18.46 10.68
C ARG A 165 10.43 17.68 11.93
N PRO A 166 10.72 18.20 13.14
CA PRO A 166 10.19 17.63 14.38
C PRO A 166 8.65 17.63 14.37
N GLY A 167 8.05 16.68 15.07
CA GLY A 167 6.59 16.52 15.13
C GLY A 167 6.13 15.09 14.94
N ALA A 168 4.88 14.91 14.49
CA ALA A 168 4.25 13.61 14.38
C ALA A 168 4.91 12.71 13.32
N ALA A 169 5.09 11.43 13.67
CA ALA A 169 5.61 10.37 12.82
C ALA A 169 4.90 9.04 13.14
N MET A 170 5.14 8.00 12.35
CA MET A 170 4.51 6.69 12.51
C MET A 170 5.55 5.60 12.66
N LEU A 171 5.45 4.80 13.72
CA LEU A 171 6.05 3.46 13.75
C LEU A 171 5.12 2.51 13.01
N ILE A 172 5.67 1.68 12.13
CA ILE A 172 4.90 0.73 11.32
C ILE A 172 5.58 -0.62 11.41
N GLN A 173 4.80 -1.70 11.53
CA GLN A 173 5.36 -3.05 11.42
C GLN A 173 6.01 -3.23 10.05
N ASP A 174 7.29 -3.63 10.06
CA ASP A 174 7.98 -4.00 8.83
C ASP A 174 7.38 -5.30 8.30
N MET A 175 6.86 -5.25 7.08
CA MET A 175 6.32 -6.39 6.33
C MET A 175 7.25 -6.86 5.21
N GLY A 176 8.43 -6.25 5.08
CA GLY A 176 9.45 -6.60 4.12
C GLY A 176 10.15 -7.94 4.40
N PRO A 177 11.27 -8.21 3.71
CA PRO A 177 12.01 -9.47 3.82
C PRO A 177 12.36 -9.80 5.26
N ALA A 178 12.07 -11.03 5.68
CA ALA A 178 12.35 -11.54 7.03
C ALA A 178 12.85 -12.98 6.95
N PRO A 179 13.76 -13.41 7.86
CA PRO A 179 14.17 -14.81 7.94
C PRO A 179 12.96 -15.74 8.06
N GLY A 180 12.97 -16.86 7.31
CA GLY A 180 11.89 -17.84 7.34
C GLY A 180 10.67 -17.48 6.49
N TYR A 181 10.63 -16.32 5.83
CA TYR A 181 9.49 -15.91 4.99
C TYR A 181 9.91 -15.50 3.58
N ARG A 182 9.11 -15.92 2.59
CA ARG A 182 9.04 -15.29 1.27
C ARG A 182 8.06 -14.14 1.35
N THR A 183 8.43 -12.98 0.81
CA THR A 183 7.61 -11.77 0.93
C THR A 183 7.45 -11.09 -0.41
N PHE A 184 6.26 -10.54 -0.67
CA PHE A 184 6.07 -9.59 -1.77
C PHE A 184 4.94 -8.62 -1.45
N GLU A 185 4.95 -7.50 -2.17
CA GLU A 185 3.93 -6.46 -2.11
C GLU A 185 3.23 -6.35 -3.46
N PHE A 186 1.92 -6.17 -3.44
CA PHE A 186 1.15 -5.81 -4.63
C PHE A 186 0.03 -4.83 -4.30
N LYS A 187 -0.46 -4.10 -5.31
CA LYS A 187 -1.65 -3.27 -5.15
C LYS A 187 -2.88 -4.02 -5.65
N PRO A 188 -3.90 -4.29 -4.80
CA PRO A 188 -5.11 -5.02 -5.21
C PRO A 188 -6.01 -4.19 -6.16
N LYS A 189 -5.86 -2.86 -6.20
CA LYS A 189 -6.60 -1.97 -7.11
C LYS A 189 -8.12 -2.17 -6.99
N TRP A 190 -8.84 -2.10 -8.12
CA TRP A 190 -10.30 -2.21 -8.19
C TRP A 190 -10.68 -3.69 -8.28
N LEU A 191 -11.34 -4.20 -7.23
CA LEU A 191 -11.76 -5.60 -7.13
C LEU A 191 -13.19 -5.84 -7.65
N THR A 192 -13.84 -4.79 -8.16
CA THR A 192 -15.08 -4.85 -8.93
C THR A 192 -14.92 -4.02 -10.20
N GLN A 193 -15.79 -4.25 -11.19
CA GLN A 193 -15.83 -3.38 -12.37
C GLN A 193 -16.26 -1.98 -11.95
N SER A 194 -15.66 -0.96 -12.57
CA SER A 194 -16.04 0.42 -12.35
C SER A 194 -17.52 0.63 -12.72
N PRO A 195 -18.33 1.29 -11.87
CA PRO A 195 -19.74 1.60 -12.19
C PRO A 195 -19.88 2.55 -13.38
N LEU A 196 -18.80 3.25 -13.75
CA LEU A 196 -18.72 4.12 -14.93
C LEU A 196 -18.05 3.46 -16.15
N ALA A 197 -17.87 2.14 -16.15
CA ALA A 197 -17.42 1.44 -17.35
C ALA A 197 -18.53 1.48 -18.43
N PRO A 198 -18.19 1.68 -19.71
CA PRO A 198 -19.19 1.68 -20.78
C PRO A 198 -19.86 0.30 -20.93
N PRO A 199 -21.11 0.25 -21.44
CA PRO A 199 -21.73 -1.01 -21.82
C PRO A 199 -20.83 -1.77 -22.82
N GLY A 200 -20.66 -3.07 -22.60
CA GLY A 200 -19.78 -3.90 -23.45
C GLY A 200 -18.29 -3.82 -23.13
N ALA A 201 -17.90 -3.21 -22.00
CA ALA A 201 -16.52 -3.23 -21.52
C ALA A 201 -15.99 -4.67 -21.40
N THR A 202 -14.92 -4.98 -22.13
CA THR A 202 -14.18 -6.26 -22.11
C THR A 202 -13.00 -6.23 -21.13
N ARG A 203 -12.69 -5.05 -20.58
CA ARG A 203 -11.64 -4.85 -19.57
C ARG A 203 -12.17 -4.21 -18.30
N CYS A 204 -11.63 -4.62 -17.15
CA CYS A 204 -11.84 -3.90 -15.91
C CYS A 204 -11.06 -2.57 -15.91
N ARG A 205 -11.40 -1.66 -14.99
CA ARG A 205 -10.71 -0.36 -14.88
C ARG A 205 -9.19 -0.47 -14.79
N THR A 206 -8.69 -1.41 -14.00
CA THR A 206 -7.24 -1.61 -13.82
C THR A 206 -6.58 -2.03 -15.13
N CYS A 207 -7.14 -3.03 -15.82
CA CYS A 207 -6.62 -3.47 -17.13
C CYS A 207 -6.67 -2.32 -18.16
N ALA A 208 -7.78 -1.59 -18.26
CA ALA A 208 -7.90 -0.44 -19.15
C ALA A 208 -6.83 0.64 -18.86
N ARG A 209 -6.61 0.95 -17.57
CA ARG A 209 -5.63 1.94 -17.13
C ARG A 209 -4.20 1.52 -17.43
N GLU A 210 -3.84 0.29 -17.11
CA GLU A 210 -2.49 -0.21 -17.35
C GLU A 210 -2.20 -0.32 -18.84
N THR A 211 -3.17 -0.72 -19.66
CA THR A 211 -3.04 -0.66 -21.12
C THR A 211 -2.80 0.77 -21.61
N PHE A 212 -3.55 1.76 -21.10
CA PHE A 212 -3.31 3.17 -21.41
C PHE A 212 -1.89 3.62 -21.01
N ARG A 213 -1.43 3.23 -19.81
CA ARG A 213 -0.07 3.53 -19.33
C ARG A 213 1.00 2.89 -20.23
N ASN A 214 0.86 1.61 -20.55
CA ASN A 214 1.80 0.88 -21.40
C ASN A 214 1.90 1.54 -22.78
N ARG A 215 0.77 1.93 -23.37
CA ARG A 215 0.74 2.67 -24.63
C ARG A 215 1.47 4.01 -24.55
N GLN A 216 1.31 4.76 -23.46
CA GLN A 216 2.07 6.00 -23.27
C GLN A 216 3.58 5.75 -23.19
N MET A 217 4.00 4.66 -22.53
CA MET A 217 5.42 4.29 -22.45
C MET A 217 5.99 3.92 -23.83
N LEU A 218 5.25 3.13 -24.61
CA LEU A 218 5.63 2.77 -25.99
C LEU A 218 5.75 4.02 -26.88
N LYS A 219 4.80 4.96 -26.78
CA LYS A 219 4.85 6.24 -27.54
C LYS A 219 6.06 7.10 -27.18
N LYS A 220 6.54 7.03 -25.93
CA LYS A 220 7.74 7.75 -25.47
C LYS A 220 9.04 7.09 -25.94
N GLY A 221 8.97 6.03 -26.75
CA GLY A 221 10.15 5.33 -27.29
C GLY A 221 10.96 4.62 -26.20
N ALA A 222 10.36 4.34 -25.05
CA ALA A 222 11.04 3.62 -23.99
C ALA A 222 11.24 2.18 -24.47
N ALA A 223 12.49 1.69 -24.52
CA ALA A 223 12.83 0.28 -24.74
C ALA A 223 12.42 -0.58 -23.53
N VAL A 224 11.17 -0.45 -23.12
CA VAL A 224 10.58 -1.07 -21.93
C VAL A 224 9.68 -2.17 -22.42
N GLU A 225 9.99 -3.39 -22.02
CA GLU A 225 9.08 -4.52 -22.12
C GLU A 225 7.84 -4.18 -21.28
N VAL A 226 6.70 -4.05 -21.96
CA VAL A 226 5.42 -3.78 -21.31
C VAL A 226 4.75 -5.12 -20.99
N SER A 227 4.58 -5.42 -19.71
CA SER A 227 3.86 -6.63 -19.29
C SER A 227 2.35 -6.44 -19.42
N ALA A 228 1.66 -7.54 -19.73
CA ALA A 228 0.20 -7.57 -19.67
C ALA A 228 -0.25 -7.30 -18.23
N PRO A 229 -1.31 -6.49 -18.02
CA PRO A 229 -1.76 -6.17 -16.68
C PRO A 229 -2.37 -7.39 -15.98
N MET A 230 -2.02 -7.60 -14.71
CA MET A 230 -2.74 -8.52 -13.84
C MET A 230 -4.16 -7.98 -13.60
N CYS A 231 -5.17 -8.82 -13.85
CA CYS A 231 -6.57 -8.44 -13.65
C CYS A 231 -6.99 -8.67 -12.19
N PRO A 232 -7.32 -7.63 -11.43
CA PRO A 232 -7.60 -7.81 -10.00
C PRO A 232 -8.92 -8.52 -9.71
N LEU A 233 -9.86 -8.51 -10.66
CA LEU A 233 -11.12 -9.27 -10.53
C LEU A 233 -10.86 -10.76 -10.36
N GLY A 234 -9.76 -11.26 -10.92
CA GLY A 234 -9.36 -12.65 -10.78
C GLY A 234 -8.95 -13.04 -9.35
N LEU A 235 -8.57 -12.07 -8.50
CA LEU A 235 -8.17 -12.33 -7.10
C LEU A 235 -9.36 -12.66 -6.19
N VAL A 236 -10.56 -12.21 -6.56
CA VAL A 236 -11.80 -12.36 -5.79
C VAL A 236 -12.86 -13.12 -6.60
N HIS A 237 -12.44 -13.86 -7.62
CA HIS A 237 -13.34 -14.63 -8.48
C HIS A 237 -13.88 -15.86 -7.75
N ASP A 238 -15.11 -16.25 -8.06
CA ASP A 238 -15.77 -17.39 -7.41
C ASP A 238 -15.15 -18.73 -7.82
N ASP A 239 -14.69 -18.84 -9.07
CA ASP A 239 -13.93 -20.00 -9.57
C ASP A 239 -12.47 -20.00 -9.04
N PRO A 240 -12.06 -20.99 -8.22
CA PRO A 240 -10.69 -21.11 -7.72
C PRO A 240 -9.63 -21.25 -8.82
N ALA A 241 -9.98 -21.79 -9.99
CA ALA A 241 -9.04 -21.90 -11.11
C ALA A 241 -8.65 -20.53 -11.66
N VAL A 242 -9.60 -19.58 -11.71
CA VAL A 242 -9.33 -18.19 -12.10
C VAL A 242 -8.43 -17.49 -11.07
N VAL A 243 -8.65 -17.76 -9.77
CA VAL A 243 -7.80 -17.25 -8.69
C VAL A 243 -6.37 -17.78 -8.83
N ALA A 244 -6.21 -19.09 -9.00
CA ALA A 244 -4.91 -19.73 -9.18
C ALA A 244 -4.16 -19.15 -10.40
N ALA A 245 -4.83 -19.05 -11.56
CA ALA A 245 -4.24 -18.45 -12.75
C ALA A 245 -3.86 -16.97 -12.55
N THR A 246 -4.61 -16.24 -11.72
CA THR A 246 -4.29 -14.84 -11.39
C THR A 246 -3.08 -14.75 -10.46
N VAL A 247 -2.96 -15.67 -9.50
CA VAL A 247 -1.78 -15.79 -8.63
C VAL A 247 -0.54 -16.15 -9.43
N GLU A 248 -0.63 -17.01 -10.44
CA GLU A 248 0.49 -17.32 -11.35
C GLU A 248 1.09 -16.08 -12.01
N ARG A 249 0.26 -15.09 -12.35
CA ARG A 249 0.70 -13.81 -12.93
C ARG A 249 1.11 -12.77 -11.90
N LEU A 250 0.63 -12.90 -10.67
CA LEU A 250 0.85 -11.94 -9.59
C LEU A 250 2.14 -12.25 -8.81
N ALA A 251 2.34 -13.52 -8.47
CA ALA A 251 3.43 -13.94 -7.60
C ALA A 251 4.78 -13.73 -8.28
N PRO A 252 5.85 -13.45 -7.50
CA PRO A 252 7.20 -13.34 -8.04
C PRO A 252 7.62 -14.57 -8.86
N ALA A 253 8.40 -14.36 -9.91
CA ALA A 253 8.77 -15.42 -10.86
C ALA A 253 9.59 -16.55 -10.23
N ASP A 254 10.37 -16.23 -9.19
CA ASP A 254 11.21 -17.15 -8.43
C ASP A 254 10.44 -18.00 -7.40
N TRP A 255 9.16 -17.72 -7.17
CA TRP A 255 8.33 -18.58 -6.31
C TRP A 255 8.08 -19.93 -6.97
N SER A 256 8.04 -21.01 -6.18
CA SER A 256 7.71 -22.33 -6.72
C SER A 256 6.22 -22.40 -7.07
N ARG A 257 5.85 -23.37 -7.92
CA ARG A 257 4.43 -23.68 -8.17
C ARG A 257 3.66 -23.94 -6.86
N ARG A 258 4.30 -24.63 -5.91
CA ARG A 258 3.70 -24.94 -4.61
C ARG A 258 3.49 -23.69 -3.75
N ASP A 259 4.43 -22.73 -3.77
CA ASP A 259 4.26 -21.43 -3.09
C ASP A 259 3.04 -20.67 -3.65
N ARG A 260 2.86 -20.71 -4.98
CA ARG A 260 1.71 -20.09 -5.66
C ARG A 260 0.38 -20.78 -5.32
N GLU A 261 0.36 -22.11 -5.27
CA GLU A 261 -0.81 -22.89 -4.83
C GLU A 261 -1.17 -22.55 -3.36
N ARG A 262 -0.19 -22.47 -2.46
CA ARG A 262 -0.39 -22.06 -1.07
C ARG A 262 -0.95 -20.65 -0.95
N LEU A 263 -0.45 -19.70 -1.74
CA LEU A 263 -0.97 -18.34 -1.77
C LEU A 263 -2.41 -18.29 -2.30
N ALA A 264 -2.71 -18.98 -3.39
CA ALA A 264 -4.06 -19.05 -3.95
C ALA A 264 -5.06 -19.65 -2.94
N ALA A 265 -4.67 -20.71 -2.22
CA ALA A 265 -5.46 -21.28 -1.15
C ALA A 265 -5.64 -20.29 0.02
N ALA A 266 -4.57 -19.61 0.44
CA ALA A 266 -4.62 -18.64 1.53
C ALA A 266 -5.56 -17.48 1.25
N LEU A 267 -5.60 -16.96 0.01
CA LEU A 267 -6.51 -15.88 -0.39
C LEU A 267 -8.00 -16.26 -0.29
N ARG A 268 -8.32 -17.55 -0.20
CA ARG A 268 -9.69 -18.09 -0.10
C ARG A 268 -9.93 -18.85 1.21
N ALA A 269 -8.95 -18.90 2.10
CA ALA A 269 -9.04 -19.66 3.33
C ALA A 269 -10.09 -19.04 4.28
N PRO A 270 -10.87 -19.86 5.00
CA PRO A 270 -11.73 -19.37 6.06
C PRO A 270 -10.94 -18.52 7.06
N GLY A 271 -11.42 -17.31 7.36
CA GLY A 271 -10.71 -16.36 8.22
C GLY A 271 -9.72 -15.44 7.51
N ASN A 272 -9.40 -15.67 6.22
CA ASN A 272 -8.66 -14.75 5.38
C ASN A 272 -9.57 -14.18 4.28
N ASN A 273 -10.35 -13.17 4.66
CA ASN A 273 -11.32 -12.52 3.79
C ASN A 273 -10.91 -11.09 3.43
N VAL A 274 -9.62 -10.74 3.57
CA VAL A 274 -9.15 -9.35 3.41
C VAL A 274 -9.51 -8.75 2.04
N LEU A 275 -9.35 -9.51 0.96
CA LEU A 275 -9.68 -9.03 -0.39
C LEU A 275 -11.20 -9.00 -0.66
N ASP A 276 -11.96 -9.97 -0.14
CA ASP A 276 -13.43 -9.93 -0.24
C ASP A 276 -13.99 -8.73 0.55
N ARG A 277 -13.49 -8.50 1.76
CA ARG A 277 -13.86 -7.34 2.57
C ARG A 277 -13.48 -6.03 1.89
N LEU A 278 -12.30 -5.98 1.27
CA LEU A 278 -11.86 -4.85 0.48
C LEU A 278 -12.81 -4.57 -0.70
N ARG A 279 -13.19 -5.60 -1.45
CA ARG A 279 -14.16 -5.51 -2.56
C ARG A 279 -15.49 -4.96 -2.08
N ASP A 280 -16.02 -5.51 -1.00
CA ASP A 280 -17.35 -5.13 -0.49
C ASP A 280 -17.36 -3.66 -0.04
N LEU A 281 -16.32 -3.19 0.65
CA LEU A 281 -16.17 -1.78 1.04
C LEU A 281 -15.96 -0.86 -0.17
N GLN A 282 -15.28 -1.33 -1.23
CA GLN A 282 -15.17 -0.57 -2.47
C GLN A 282 -16.53 -0.38 -3.14
N VAL A 283 -17.37 -1.43 -3.17
CA VAL A 283 -18.73 -1.38 -3.73
C VAL A 283 -19.65 -0.52 -2.86
N GLU A 284 -19.57 -0.63 -1.53
CA GLU A 284 -20.42 0.15 -0.62
C GLU A 284 -20.18 1.66 -0.76
N GLY A 285 -18.93 2.07 -1.04
CA GLY A 285 -18.58 3.47 -1.31
C GLY A 285 -18.82 3.93 -2.75
N ASP A 286 -19.32 3.06 -3.64
CA ASP A 286 -19.72 3.46 -4.99
C ASP A 286 -21.12 4.09 -4.97
N PRO A 287 -21.37 5.11 -5.81
CA PRO A 287 -22.68 5.71 -5.85
C PRO A 287 -23.68 4.75 -6.48
N PRO A 288 -24.99 4.97 -6.24
CA PRO A 288 -26.04 4.27 -6.93
C PRO A 288 -25.91 4.38 -8.46
N PRO A 289 -26.43 3.40 -9.21
CA PRO A 289 -26.45 3.45 -10.67
C PRO A 289 -27.00 4.78 -11.22
N GLY A 290 -26.35 5.32 -12.26
CA GLY A 290 -26.75 6.56 -12.92
C GLY A 290 -26.20 7.85 -12.30
N ARG A 291 -25.42 7.78 -11.21
CA ARG A 291 -24.65 8.93 -10.69
C ARG A 291 -23.17 8.79 -11.01
N ALA A 292 -22.46 9.91 -11.17
CA ALA A 292 -21.03 9.84 -11.42
C ALA A 292 -20.29 9.42 -10.15
N LEU A 293 -19.39 8.43 -10.30
CA LEU A 293 -18.54 7.86 -9.25
C LEU A 293 -17.83 8.88 -8.39
N PHE A 294 -17.50 10.03 -8.96
CA PHE A 294 -16.64 11.00 -8.33
C PHE A 294 -17.41 12.22 -7.83
N ASP A 295 -18.74 12.22 -7.74
CA ASP A 295 -19.51 13.44 -7.42
C ASP A 295 -19.72 13.70 -5.92
N SER A 296 -19.18 12.85 -5.04
CA SER A 296 -19.40 12.93 -3.59
C SER A 296 -18.09 12.87 -2.78
N PRO A 297 -17.13 13.79 -3.02
CA PRO A 297 -15.84 13.80 -2.32
C PRO A 297 -15.95 14.06 -0.81
N GLY A 298 -17.11 14.53 -0.33
CA GLY A 298 -17.39 14.75 1.09
C GLY A 298 -17.91 13.50 1.82
N ASP A 299 -18.31 12.45 1.11
CA ASP A 299 -18.80 11.21 1.71
C ASP A 299 -17.62 10.37 2.23
N PRO A 300 -17.57 10.04 3.54
CA PRO A 300 -16.55 9.15 4.10
C PRO A 300 -16.54 7.75 3.47
N GLY A 301 -17.68 7.23 3.02
CA GLY A 301 -17.78 5.94 2.34
C GLY A 301 -17.05 5.93 1.00
N PHE A 302 -17.40 6.88 0.13
CA PHE A 302 -16.65 7.14 -1.11
C PHE A 302 -15.15 7.33 -0.87
N GLY A 303 -14.82 8.18 0.10
CA GLY A 303 -13.43 8.47 0.44
C GLY A 303 -12.63 7.25 0.89
N LEU A 304 -13.24 6.39 1.72
CA LEU A 304 -12.68 5.10 2.12
C LEU A 304 -12.49 4.20 0.90
N ALA A 305 -13.51 4.02 0.05
CA ALA A 305 -13.40 3.20 -1.15
C ALA A 305 -12.25 3.65 -2.06
N MET A 306 -12.07 4.96 -2.27
CA MET A 306 -10.96 5.51 -3.05
C MET A 306 -9.60 5.30 -2.40
N THR A 307 -9.50 5.36 -1.07
CA THR A 307 -8.28 4.97 -0.34
C THR A 307 -7.97 3.49 -0.54
N LEU A 308 -8.97 2.62 -0.41
CA LEU A 308 -8.86 1.17 -0.52
C LEU A 308 -8.55 0.68 -1.96
N ARG A 309 -8.83 1.49 -2.98
CA ARG A 309 -8.41 1.23 -4.38
C ARG A 309 -6.94 1.52 -4.66
N ASP A 310 -6.28 2.22 -3.75
CA ASP A 310 -4.88 2.64 -3.87
C ASP A 310 -4.02 2.22 -2.67
N CYS A 311 -4.51 1.28 -1.86
CA CYS A 311 -3.74 0.65 -0.81
C CYS A 311 -2.75 -0.37 -1.39
N SER A 312 -1.82 -0.81 -0.54
CA SER A 312 -0.91 -1.92 -0.82
C SER A 312 -1.31 -3.15 -0.01
N CYS A 313 -1.00 -4.33 -0.52
CA CYS A 313 -1.20 -5.61 0.12
C CYS A 313 0.16 -6.31 0.24
N PHE A 314 0.56 -6.61 1.46
CA PHE A 314 1.77 -7.34 1.79
C PHE A 314 1.44 -8.81 2.05
N VAL A 315 2.28 -9.70 1.52
CA VAL A 315 2.20 -11.13 1.77
C VAL A 315 3.48 -11.60 2.43
N ARG A 316 3.36 -12.38 3.51
CA ARG A 316 4.44 -13.20 4.08
C ARG A 316 4.04 -14.67 4.03
N LEU A 317 4.79 -15.44 3.26
CA LEU A 317 4.61 -16.88 3.09
C LEU A 317 5.74 -17.62 3.81
N PRO A 318 5.46 -18.46 4.82
CA PRO A 318 6.50 -19.26 5.48
C PRO A 318 7.26 -20.14 4.49
N VAL A 319 8.59 -20.12 4.58
CA VAL A 319 9.50 -20.90 3.71
C VAL A 319 9.44 -22.38 4.06
N ASN A 320 9.43 -22.71 5.36
CA ASN A 320 9.24 -24.06 5.85
C ASN A 320 7.75 -24.42 5.85
N GLU A 321 7.44 -25.61 5.37
CA GLU A 321 6.07 -26.09 5.19
C GLU A 321 5.56 -26.86 6.41
N ASP A 322 6.48 -27.42 7.20
CA ASP A 322 6.19 -28.09 8.47
C ASP A 322 5.92 -27.07 9.59
N ASP A 323 6.20 -25.79 9.35
CA ASP A 323 5.71 -24.74 10.22
C ASP A 323 4.21 -24.59 9.99
N ASP A 324 3.41 -24.86 11.02
CA ASP A 324 1.97 -24.55 11.08
C ASP A 324 1.67 -23.03 10.98
N ALA A 325 2.67 -22.21 10.65
CA ALA A 325 2.54 -20.78 10.46
C ALA A 325 1.63 -20.49 9.24
N PRO A 326 0.60 -19.64 9.40
CA PRO A 326 -0.27 -19.27 8.29
C PRO A 326 0.42 -18.30 7.34
N VAL A 327 -0.07 -18.23 6.09
CA VAL A 327 0.26 -17.15 5.17
C VAL A 327 -0.34 -15.85 5.71
N VAL A 328 0.49 -14.83 5.95
CA VAL A 328 0.04 -13.54 6.46
C VAL A 328 -0.22 -12.61 5.28
N ILE A 329 -1.41 -12.02 5.23
CA ILE A 329 -1.81 -11.05 4.21
C ILE A 329 -2.36 -9.81 4.91
N LYS A 330 -1.74 -8.65 4.68
CA LYS A 330 -2.13 -7.40 5.34
C LYS A 330 -2.13 -6.20 4.40
N LEU A 331 -3.04 -5.27 4.64
CA LEU A 331 -3.14 -4.02 3.89
C LEU A 331 -2.34 -2.90 4.57
N ALA A 332 -1.68 -2.08 3.75
CA ALA A 332 -0.99 -0.87 4.16
C ALA A 332 -1.34 0.29 3.21
N ASP A 333 -0.77 1.48 3.44
CA ASP A 333 -0.99 2.68 2.62
C ASP A 333 -2.48 3.12 2.55
N VAL A 334 -3.23 2.82 3.62
CA VAL A 334 -4.63 3.15 3.85
C VAL A 334 -4.83 4.57 4.42
N ASP A 335 -3.90 5.48 4.13
CA ASP A 335 -3.98 6.87 4.57
C ASP A 335 -5.18 7.61 3.96
N LYS A 336 -5.78 8.50 4.75
CA LYS A 336 -6.74 9.47 4.23
C LYS A 336 -6.12 10.25 3.07
N LYS A 337 -6.82 10.30 1.94
CA LYS A 337 -6.43 11.13 0.79
C LYS A 337 -7.19 12.46 0.88
N ASN A 338 -6.63 13.51 0.27
CA ASN A 338 -7.37 14.75 0.05
C ASN A 338 -8.35 14.56 -1.11
N TRP A 339 -9.55 14.06 -0.79
CA TRP A 339 -10.52 13.58 -1.79
C TRP A 339 -11.03 14.69 -2.70
N GLN A 340 -11.24 15.88 -2.14
CA GLN A 340 -11.71 17.07 -2.86
C GLN A 340 -10.69 17.49 -3.93
N GLU A 341 -9.40 17.58 -3.57
CA GLU A 341 -8.35 17.95 -4.54
C GLU A 341 -8.13 16.88 -5.62
N LYS A 342 -8.34 15.60 -5.28
CA LYS A 342 -8.12 14.48 -6.21
C LYS A 342 -9.30 14.16 -7.12
N GLN A 343 -10.50 14.63 -6.78
CA GLN A 343 -11.75 14.33 -7.49
C GLN A 343 -11.63 14.59 -8.99
N THR A 344 -11.26 15.82 -9.39
CA THR A 344 -11.14 16.23 -10.80
C THR A 344 -10.13 15.37 -11.55
N TYR A 345 -9.00 15.05 -10.91
CA TYR A 345 -7.98 14.17 -11.50
C TYR A 345 -8.53 12.76 -11.73
N TRP A 346 -9.27 12.20 -10.76
CA TRP A 346 -9.87 10.87 -10.91
C TRP A 346 -10.94 10.82 -11.99
N GLN A 347 -11.80 11.85 -12.06
CA GLN A 347 -12.80 12.03 -13.12
C GLN A 347 -12.14 12.07 -14.50
N GLU A 348 -11.16 12.94 -14.68
CA GLU A 348 -10.48 13.12 -15.96
C GLU A 348 -9.70 11.86 -16.36
N SER A 349 -9.01 11.23 -15.41
CA SER A 349 -8.32 9.97 -15.67
C SER A 349 -9.28 8.89 -16.13
N HIS A 350 -10.47 8.78 -15.52
CA HIS A 350 -11.47 7.79 -15.92
C HIS A 350 -12.10 8.12 -17.27
N ARG A 351 -12.48 9.39 -17.50
CA ARG A 351 -13.06 9.87 -18.76
C ARG A 351 -12.17 9.52 -19.95
N ARG A 352 -10.85 9.71 -19.83
CA ARG A 352 -9.88 9.33 -20.88
C ARG A 352 -9.90 7.85 -21.21
N LEU A 353 -10.06 6.97 -20.22
CA LEU A 353 -10.13 5.52 -20.46
C LEU A 353 -11.38 5.13 -21.25
N VAL A 354 -12.50 5.82 -20.98
CA VAL A 354 -13.76 5.62 -21.70
C VAL A 354 -13.67 6.16 -23.12
N GLU A 355 -13.35 7.46 -23.27
CA GLU A 355 -13.35 8.14 -24.58
C GLU A 355 -12.33 7.57 -25.57
N GLN A 356 -11.21 7.03 -25.07
CA GLN A 356 -10.17 6.44 -25.92
C GLN A 356 -10.35 4.93 -26.11
N GLY A 357 -11.47 4.34 -25.69
CA GLY A 357 -11.84 2.97 -25.99
C GLY A 357 -11.10 1.88 -25.21
N PHE A 358 -10.36 2.22 -24.15
CA PHE A 358 -9.52 1.25 -23.41
C PHE A 358 -10.33 0.20 -22.66
N TYR A 359 -11.57 0.49 -22.29
CA TYR A 359 -12.47 -0.49 -21.66
C TYR A 359 -12.93 -1.57 -22.63
N GLU A 360 -13.08 -1.24 -23.91
CA GLU A 360 -13.64 -2.12 -24.93
C GLU A 360 -12.56 -2.77 -25.80
N GLY A 361 -11.28 -2.39 -25.62
CA GLY A 361 -10.18 -2.85 -26.47
C GLY A 361 -10.16 -2.19 -27.84
N LYS A 362 -10.73 -0.99 -27.95
CA LYS A 362 -10.86 -0.22 -29.21
C LYS A 362 -9.77 0.82 -29.39
N GLU A 363 -8.79 0.90 -28.49
CA GLU A 363 -7.61 1.74 -28.69
C GLU A 363 -6.79 1.27 -29.92
N ASP A 364 -6.12 2.18 -30.64
CA ASP A 364 -5.41 1.84 -31.89
C ASP A 364 -3.88 2.08 -31.84
N PRO A 365 -3.00 1.07 -31.87
CA PRO A 365 -3.33 -0.35 -32.03
C PRO A 365 -3.91 -0.93 -30.74
N PRO A 366 -4.76 -1.97 -30.83
CA PRO A 366 -5.27 -2.69 -29.67
C PRO A 366 -4.14 -3.41 -28.93
N MET A 367 -4.23 -3.48 -27.60
CA MET A 367 -3.29 -4.25 -26.78
C MET A 367 -3.98 -5.40 -26.06
N GLU A 368 -3.44 -6.61 -26.14
CA GLU A 368 -4.05 -7.75 -25.45
C GLU A 368 -3.95 -7.63 -23.92
N THR A 369 -4.93 -8.20 -23.23
CA THR A 369 -4.96 -8.29 -21.77
C THR A 369 -5.57 -9.61 -21.34
N HIS A 370 -5.12 -10.16 -20.20
CA HIS A 370 -5.75 -11.31 -19.56
C HIS A 370 -6.89 -10.88 -18.62
N CYS A 371 -7.75 -9.97 -19.08
CA CYS A 371 -8.84 -9.48 -18.25
C CYS A 371 -9.97 -10.51 -18.18
N VAL A 372 -10.39 -10.84 -16.95
CA VAL A 372 -11.45 -11.81 -16.67
C VAL A 372 -12.76 -11.48 -17.41
N LEU A 373 -13.08 -10.20 -17.62
CA LEU A 373 -14.30 -9.79 -18.31
C LEU A 373 -14.30 -10.16 -19.80
N GLY A 374 -13.13 -10.14 -20.46
CA GLY A 374 -12.98 -10.48 -21.87
C GLY A 374 -12.79 -11.98 -22.11
N SER A 375 -12.32 -12.73 -21.11
CA SER A 375 -12.08 -14.17 -21.20
C SER A 375 -13.35 -15.01 -21.27
N ASN A 376 -14.52 -14.48 -20.88
CA ASN A 376 -15.82 -15.16 -20.99
C ASN A 376 -16.33 -15.27 -22.45
N GLY A 377 -15.57 -14.84 -23.45
CA GLY A 377 -15.90 -14.98 -24.87
C GLY A 377 -15.27 -16.19 -25.58
N HIS A 378 -14.36 -16.92 -24.92
CA HIS A 378 -13.67 -18.09 -25.50
C HIS A 378 -13.71 -19.27 -24.53
N THR A 379 -14.87 -19.95 -24.48
CA THR A 379 -14.97 -21.36 -24.07
C THR A 379 -15.16 -22.21 -25.31
#